data_AF-F0TH11-F1
#
_entry.id   AF-F0TH11-F1
#
_cell.length_a   1.000
_cell.length_b   1.000
_cell.length_c   1.000
_cell.angle_alpha   90.00
_cell.angle_beta   90.00
_cell.angle_gamma   90.00
#
_symmetry.space_group_name_H-M   'P 1'
#
loop_
_entity.id
_entity.type
_entity.pdbx_description
1 polymer ?
#
loop_
_entity_poly.entity_id
_entity_poly.type
_entity_poly.pdbx_seq_one_letter_code
_entity_poly.pdbx_strand_id
1 'polypeptide(L)'
;MKNQTLGSNYRDNLGHQIENIVFIELLRRGYNVDVGDYSGKKIDFVASKGNEIKYYQVTEHLPEGSTRETDNLRYIPDGYQKTVLSLSQFDEGTVDGIAVKYLIDWLLEE
;
A
#
# COMPACT_ATOMS: atom_id res chain seq x y z
N MET A 1 17.23 5.06 3.74
CA MET A 1 17.56 5.34 2.33
C MET A 1 18.17 4.08 1.74
N LYS A 2 17.48 3.35 0.86
CA LYS A 2 18.03 2.16 0.19
C LYS A 2 18.68 2.59 -1.13
N ASN A 3 19.95 2.21 -1.34
CA ASN A 3 20.74 2.55 -2.52
C ASN A 3 20.21 1.81 -3.75
N GLN A 4 19.93 2.56 -4.82
CA GLN A 4 19.50 2.02 -6.12
C GLN A 4 20.70 1.43 -6.87
N THR A 5 20.53 0.20 -7.38
CA THR A 5 21.45 -0.45 -8.29
C THR A 5 21.09 -0.05 -9.73
N LEU A 6 22.09 0.45 -10.47
CA LEU A 6 21.98 0.89 -11.87
C LEU A 6 21.44 -0.26 -12.76
N GLY A 7 20.17 -0.18 -13.14
CA GLY A 7 19.51 -1.15 -14.01
C GLY A 7 17.97 -1.21 -13.92
N SER A 8 17.33 -0.45 -13.04
CA SER A 8 15.87 -0.50 -12.84
C SER A 8 15.10 0.11 -14.02
N ASN A 9 14.13 -0.63 -14.54
CA ASN A 9 13.22 -0.15 -15.59
C ASN A 9 12.42 1.07 -15.07
N TYR A 10 11.98 1.96 -15.97
CA TYR A 10 11.17 3.15 -15.60
C TYR A 10 9.95 2.80 -14.72
N ARG A 11 9.31 1.64 -14.96
CA ARG A 11 8.20 1.13 -14.15
C ARG A 11 8.61 0.76 -12.72
N ASP A 12 9.77 0.14 -12.54
CA ASP A 12 10.31 -0.14 -11.19
C ASP A 12 10.58 1.16 -10.42
N ASN A 13 10.87 2.26 -11.13
CA ASN A 13 11.04 3.58 -10.50
C ASN A 13 9.70 4.20 -10.07
N LEU A 14 8.63 4.06 -10.87
CA LEU A 14 7.33 4.62 -10.54
C LEU A 14 6.70 3.96 -9.31
N GLY A 15 6.73 2.62 -9.23
CA GLY A 15 6.32 1.88 -8.02
C GLY A 15 7.01 2.39 -6.74
N HIS A 16 8.34 2.53 -6.76
CA HIS A 16 9.07 3.06 -5.61
C HIS A 16 8.74 4.54 -5.31
N GLN A 17 8.45 5.34 -6.33
CA GLN A 17 8.07 6.75 -6.12
C GLN A 17 6.72 6.86 -5.40
N ILE A 18 5.72 6.08 -5.81
CA ILE A 18 4.41 6.11 -5.14
C ILE A 18 4.47 5.51 -3.74
N GLU A 19 5.26 4.46 -3.52
CA GLU A 19 5.53 3.95 -2.16
C GLU A 19 6.11 5.05 -1.27
N ASN A 20 7.10 5.82 -1.76
CA ASN A 20 7.68 6.93 -1.01
C ASN A 20 6.67 8.05 -0.72
N ILE A 21 5.79 8.38 -1.69
CA ILE A 21 4.74 9.38 -1.49
C ILE A 21 3.79 8.92 -0.38
N VAL A 22 3.32 7.68 -0.42
CA VAL A 22 2.46 7.09 0.61
C VAL A 22 3.16 7.08 1.96
N PHE A 23 4.44 6.70 2.01
CA PHE A 23 5.23 6.73 3.25
C PHE A 23 5.27 8.12 3.88
N ILE A 24 5.63 9.16 3.10
CA ILE A 24 5.70 10.54 3.57
C ILE A 24 4.33 11.01 4.05
N GLU A 25 3.28 10.66 3.31
CA GLU A 25 1.92 11.04 3.67
C GLU A 25 1.45 10.40 4.98
N LEU A 26 1.74 9.12 5.20
CA LEU A 26 1.43 8.45 6.47
C LEU A 26 2.16 9.13 7.64
N LEU A 27 3.43 9.50 7.46
CA LEU A 27 4.16 10.30 8.46
C LEU A 27 3.52 11.67 8.69
N ARG A 28 3.11 12.38 7.62
CA ARG A 28 2.41 13.67 7.71
C ARG A 28 1.12 13.56 8.52
N ARG A 29 0.38 12.46 8.38
CA ARG A 29 -0.84 12.14 9.16
C ARG A 29 -0.55 11.72 10.62
N GLY A 30 0.73 11.63 11.00
CA GLY A 30 1.18 11.34 12.35
C GLY A 30 1.17 9.86 12.71
N TYR A 31 1.29 8.97 11.73
CA TYR A 31 1.51 7.55 11.96
C TYR A 31 2.99 7.24 12.18
N ASN A 32 3.28 6.25 13.02
CA ASN A 32 4.52 5.50 12.94
C ASN A 32 4.39 4.49 11.80
N VAL A 33 5.39 4.39 10.93
CA VAL A 33 5.30 3.61 9.69
C VAL A 33 6.44 2.60 9.62
N ASP A 34 6.07 1.32 9.58
CA ASP A 34 6.97 0.17 9.44
C ASP A 34 6.69 -0.59 8.14
N VAL A 35 7.63 -1.43 7.71
CA VAL A 35 7.42 -2.40 6.61
C VAL A 35 7.15 -3.77 7.24
N GLY A 36 6.14 -4.49 6.73
CA GLY A 36 5.73 -5.77 7.29
C GLY A 36 6.12 -6.97 6.41
N ASP A 37 6.17 -8.14 7.04
CA ASP A 37 6.08 -9.43 6.38
C ASP A 37 5.11 -10.30 7.16
N TYR A 38 4.21 -10.98 6.44
CA TYR A 38 3.35 -11.97 7.05
C TYR A 38 3.35 -13.24 6.20
N SER A 39 3.82 -14.34 6.78
CA SER A 39 3.90 -15.65 6.11
C SER A 39 4.66 -15.61 4.76
N GLY A 40 5.70 -14.77 4.67
CA GLY A 40 6.50 -14.60 3.44
C GLY A 40 5.86 -13.69 2.40
N LYS A 41 4.78 -12.99 2.74
CA LYS A 41 4.19 -11.93 1.92
C LYS A 41 4.61 -10.58 2.49
N LYS A 42 5.28 -9.77 1.67
CA LYS A 42 5.63 -8.40 2.01
C LYS A 42 4.37 -7.55 2.09
N ILE A 43 4.31 -6.73 3.13
CA ILE A 43 3.33 -5.66 3.29
C ILE A 43 4.10 -4.35 3.15
N ASP A 44 3.67 -3.46 2.25
CA ASP A 44 4.43 -2.25 1.99
C ASP A 44 4.50 -1.35 3.23
N PHE A 45 3.36 -1.11 3.89
CA PHE A 45 3.33 -0.33 5.12
C PHE A 45 2.38 -0.87 6.19
N VAL A 46 2.86 -0.85 7.43
CA VAL A 46 2.10 -0.97 8.66
C VAL A 46 2.12 0.40 9.34
N ALA A 47 0.99 1.09 9.37
CA ALA A 47 0.84 2.41 9.96
C ALA A 47 0.16 2.31 11.32
N SER A 48 0.78 2.82 12.38
CA SER A 48 0.26 2.75 13.75
C SER A 48 0.17 4.13 14.41
N LYS A 49 -0.93 4.38 15.13
CA LYS A 49 -1.17 5.63 15.88
C LYS A 49 -2.03 5.34 17.11
N GLY A 50 -1.39 5.31 18.29
CA GLY A 50 -2.05 4.87 19.52
C GLY A 50 -2.49 3.40 19.41
N ASN A 51 -3.80 3.15 19.54
CA ASN A 51 -4.38 1.80 19.40
C ASN A 51 -4.85 1.48 17.97
N GLU A 52 -4.67 2.41 17.02
CA GLU A 52 -5.01 2.21 15.62
C GLU A 52 -3.84 1.58 14.87
N ILE A 53 -4.11 0.51 14.13
CA ILE A 53 -3.21 -0.12 13.16
C ILE A 53 -3.92 -0.18 11.81
N LYS A 54 -3.20 0.20 10.75
CA LYS A 54 -3.65 0.13 9.37
C LYS A 54 -2.58 -0.51 8.49
N TYR A 55 -3.01 -1.36 7.57
CA TYR A 55 -2.15 -1.96 6.56
C TYR A 55 -2.38 -1.35 5.20
N TYR A 56 -1.29 -1.05 4.50
CA TYR A 56 -1.32 -0.50 3.15
C TYR A 56 -0.46 -1.35 2.21
N GLN A 57 -1.04 -1.65 1.06
CA GLN A 57 -0.35 -2.16 -0.12
C GLN A 57 -0.44 -1.10 -1.22
N VAL A 58 0.64 -0.86 -1.97
CA VAL A 58 0.69 0.21 -2.98
C VAL A 58 0.98 -0.40 -4.35
N THR A 59 0.22 -0.01 -5.37
CA THR A 59 0.41 -0.49 -6.73
C THR A 59 0.11 0.59 -7.77
N GLU A 60 0.66 0.46 -8.97
CA GLU A 60 0.29 1.32 -10.10
C GLU A 60 -1.11 0.96 -10.62
N HIS A 61 -1.42 -0.34 -10.69
CA HIS A 61 -2.68 -0.89 -11.15
C HIS A 61 -2.83 -2.33 -10.62
N LEU A 62 -4.05 -2.76 -10.31
CA LEU A 62 -4.43 -4.15 -10.10
C LEU A 62 -4.71 -4.86 -11.43
N PRO A 63 -3.86 -5.81 -11.86
CA PRO A 63 -4.11 -6.55 -13.08
C PRO A 63 -5.43 -7.34 -12.99
N GLU A 64 -6.18 -7.38 -14.08
CA GLU A 64 -7.40 -8.16 -14.16
C GLU A 64 -7.13 -9.64 -13.80
N GLY A 65 -7.93 -10.18 -12.87
CA GLY A 65 -7.76 -11.56 -12.39
C GLY A 65 -6.58 -11.78 -11.43
N SER A 66 -5.83 -10.74 -11.06
CA SER A 66 -4.77 -10.83 -10.05
C SER A 66 -5.30 -10.45 -8.67
N THR A 67 -5.14 -11.37 -7.71
CA THR A 67 -5.41 -11.12 -6.28
C THR A 67 -4.16 -10.82 -5.48
N ARG A 68 -2.99 -10.68 -6.12
CA ARG A 68 -1.69 -10.63 -5.41
C ARG A 68 -1.64 -9.55 -4.32
N GLU A 69 -2.01 -8.31 -4.66
CA GLU A 69 -1.91 -7.18 -3.73
C GLU A 69 -2.90 -7.29 -2.57
N THR A 70 -4.10 -7.81 -2.83
CA THR A 70 -5.11 -8.04 -1.79
C THR A 70 -4.74 -9.26 -0.93
N ASP A 71 -4.20 -10.31 -1.53
CA ASP A 71 -3.73 -11.52 -0.87
C ASP A 71 -2.53 -11.28 0.07
N ASN A 72 -1.75 -10.21 -0.15
CA ASN A 72 -0.70 -9.79 0.79
C ASN A 72 -1.29 -9.33 2.13
N LEU A 73 -2.48 -8.74 2.11
CA LEU A 73 -3.14 -8.22 3.31
C LEU A 73 -4.18 -9.19 3.89
N ARG A 74 -4.85 -9.96 3.02
CA ARG A 74 -6.05 -10.76 3.35
C ARG A 74 -5.86 -11.72 4.51
N TYR A 75 -4.69 -12.37 4.59
CA TYR A 75 -4.46 -13.46 5.54
C TYR A 75 -3.98 -13.01 6.92
N ILE A 76 -3.83 -11.71 7.15
CA ILE A 76 -3.44 -11.17 8.45
C ILE A 76 -4.66 -11.23 9.40
N PRO A 77 -4.63 -12.06 10.46
CA PRO A 77 -5.82 -12.47 11.20
C PRO A 77 -6.11 -11.57 12.42
N ASP A 78 -6.11 -10.25 12.23
CA ASP A 78 -6.20 -9.27 13.33
C ASP A 78 -7.38 -8.30 13.23
N GLY A 79 -8.13 -8.33 12.13
CA GLY A 79 -9.30 -7.46 11.92
C GLY A 79 -8.99 -5.98 11.72
N TYR A 80 -7.72 -5.55 11.75
CA TYR A 80 -7.35 -4.16 11.49
C TYR A 80 -7.60 -3.79 10.02
N GLN A 81 -7.78 -2.49 9.78
CA GLN A 81 -8.11 -1.95 8.46
C GLN A 81 -6.98 -2.25 7.46
N LYS A 82 -7.38 -2.73 6.28
CA LYS A 82 -6.50 -3.11 5.17
C LYS A 82 -6.93 -2.33 3.93
N THR A 83 -5.98 -1.66 3.28
CA THR A 83 -6.24 -0.81 2.11
C THR A 83 -5.20 -1.06 1.03
N VAL A 84 -5.63 -1.21 -0.22
CA VAL A 84 -4.76 -1.12 -1.40
C VAL A 84 -4.89 0.27 -1.99
N LEU A 85 -3.78 0.96 -2.23
CA LEU A 85 -3.73 2.24 -2.93
C LEU A 85 -3.26 2.01 -4.36
N SER A 86 -4.09 2.36 -5.33
CA SER A 86 -3.81 2.22 -6.76
C SER A 86 -3.68 3.57 -7.47
N LEU A 87 -2.77 3.71 -8.44
CA LEU A 87 -2.76 4.85 -9.36
C LEU A 87 -3.83 4.76 -10.47
N SER A 88 -4.58 3.65 -10.55
CA SER A 88 -5.66 3.50 -11.51
C SER A 88 -7.01 3.72 -10.83
N GLN A 89 -7.74 4.76 -11.24
CA GLN A 89 -9.12 5.01 -10.81
C GLN A 89 -10.09 3.87 -11.19
N PHE A 90 -9.72 3.00 -12.13
CA PHE A 90 -10.55 1.87 -12.54
C PHE A 90 -10.49 0.70 -11.54
N ASP A 91 -9.55 0.73 -10.59
CA ASP A 91 -9.37 -0.32 -9.59
C ASP A 91 -10.21 -0.11 -8.33
N GLU A 92 -10.83 1.06 -8.20
CA GLU A 92 -11.56 1.43 -7.00
C GLU A 92 -12.69 0.46 -6.65
N GLY A 93 -12.84 0.20 -5.36
CA GLY A 93 -13.93 -0.61 -4.84
C GLY A 93 -13.51 -1.44 -3.66
N THR A 94 -13.98 -2.69 -3.63
CA THR A 94 -13.67 -3.63 -2.56
C THR A 94 -13.40 -4.99 -3.17
N VAL A 95 -12.25 -5.56 -2.84
CA VAL A 95 -11.83 -6.89 -3.28
C VAL A 95 -11.62 -7.73 -2.04
N ASP A 96 -12.41 -8.78 -1.88
CA ASP A 96 -12.30 -9.70 -0.73
C ASP A 96 -12.38 -9.03 0.65
N GLY A 97 -13.16 -7.95 0.76
CA GLY A 97 -13.31 -7.18 1.99
C GLY A 97 -12.19 -6.17 2.26
N ILE A 98 -11.21 -6.06 1.35
CA ILE A 98 -10.15 -5.06 1.39
C ILE A 98 -10.55 -3.87 0.52
N ALA A 99 -10.45 -2.67 1.07
CA ALA A 99 -10.74 -1.44 0.33
C ALA A 99 -9.63 -1.19 -0.70
N VAL A 100 -10.02 -0.93 -1.95
CA VAL A 100 -9.11 -0.44 -2.99
C VAL A 100 -9.48 1.00 -3.28
N LYS A 101 -8.54 1.93 -3.09
CA LYS A 101 -8.74 3.37 -3.27
C LYS A 101 -7.83 3.90 -4.36
N TYR A 102 -8.31 4.90 -5.11
CA TYR A 102 -7.46 5.70 -5.95
C TYR A 102 -6.51 6.53 -5.08
N LEU A 103 -5.21 6.40 -5.35
CA LEU A 103 -4.15 7.00 -4.55
C LEU A 103 -4.27 8.53 -4.51
N ILE A 104 -4.65 9.17 -5.62
CA ILE A 104 -4.76 10.63 -5.68
C ILE A 104 -5.89 11.14 -4.80
N ASP A 105 -7.06 10.48 -4.83
CA ASP A 105 -8.17 10.86 -3.96
C ASP A 105 -7.81 10.63 -2.49
N TRP A 106 -7.14 9.51 -2.17
CA TRP A 106 -6.62 9.27 -0.83
C TRP A 106 -5.67 10.37 -0.36
N LEU A 107 -4.76 10.85 -1.23
CA LEU A 107 -3.83 11.95 -0.91
C LEU A 107 -4.54 13.29 -0.65
N LEU A 108 -5.74 13.49 -1.19
CA LEU A 108 -6.54 14.70 -1.03
C LEU A 108 -7.47 14.65 0.19
N GLU A 109 -7.59 13.50 0.87
CA GLU A 109 -8.28 13.38 2.16
C GLU A 109 -7.53 14.18 3.26
N GLU A 110 -8.26 14.93 4.10
CA GLU A 110 -7.69 15.75 5.20
C GLU A 110 -7.15 14.93 6.38
#